data_AF-A0A1X0DBY2-F1
#
_entry.id   AF-A0A1X0DBY2-F1
#
_cell.length_a   1.000
_cell.length_b   1.000
_cell.length_c   1.000
_cell.angle_alpha   90.00
_cell.angle_beta   90.00
_cell.angle_gamma   90.00
#
_symmetry.space_group_name_H-M   'P 1'
#
loop_
_entity.id
_entity.type
_entity.pdbx_description
1 polymer ?
#
loop_
_entity_poly.entity_id
_entity_poly.type
_entity_poly.pdbx_seq_one_letter_code
_entity_poly.pdbx_strand_id
1 'polypeptide(L)'
;MGTTVTKIVTAVAAAAAVPGLLAGAGTAHAAGLNVTPVPQITGDGIWIGWTAGSGATWCTASSDWFSSRAYQNATGTGGVFVTSIPLNRVSLIDVKCDNGDTGHVPGFWY
;
A
#
# COMPACT_ATOMS: atom_id res chain seq x y z
N MET A 1 7.92 63.84 19.22
CA MET A 1 7.19 62.61 19.61
C MET A 1 5.93 62.54 18.79
N GLY A 2 5.78 61.48 17.98
CA GLY A 2 4.63 61.30 17.08
C GLY A 2 4.84 60.05 16.25
N THR A 3 4.59 58.89 16.84
CA THR A 3 4.69 57.58 16.21
C THR A 3 3.53 57.39 15.23
N THR A 4 3.83 57.25 13.94
CA THR A 4 2.84 56.93 12.92
C THR A 4 2.45 55.45 13.02
N VAL A 5 1.29 55.17 13.61
CA VAL A 5 0.68 53.84 13.68
C VAL A 5 -0.05 53.57 12.36
N THR A 6 0.52 52.72 11.50
CA THR A 6 -0.19 52.19 10.34
C THR A 6 -0.94 50.92 10.76
N LYS A 7 -2.26 51.03 10.84
CA LYS A 7 -3.17 49.89 11.06
C LYS A 7 -3.14 48.99 9.83
N ILE A 8 -2.59 47.79 9.97
CA ILE A 8 -2.83 46.69 9.03
C ILE A 8 -3.77 45.71 9.74
N VAL A 9 -5.02 45.71 9.29
CA VAL A 9 -6.02 44.71 9.67
C VAL A 9 -5.69 43.45 8.86
N THR A 10 -4.99 42.51 9.48
CA THR A 10 -4.70 41.22 8.85
C THR A 10 -5.82 40.25 9.19
N ALA A 11 -6.62 39.93 8.17
CA ALA A 11 -7.71 38.97 8.24
C ALA A 11 -7.21 37.60 8.70
N VAL A 12 -7.95 36.99 9.63
CA VAL A 12 -7.77 35.59 10.04
C VAL A 12 -8.17 34.70 8.88
N ALA A 13 -7.19 34.06 8.24
CA ALA A 13 -7.41 32.84 7.48
C ALA A 13 -6.99 31.67 8.36
N ALA A 14 -7.98 30.98 8.94
CA ALA A 14 -7.79 29.70 9.60
C ALA A 14 -7.40 28.66 8.54
N ALA A 15 -6.11 28.46 8.33
CA ALA A 15 -5.61 27.28 7.63
C ALA A 15 -5.22 26.25 8.70
N ALA A 16 -5.97 25.15 8.70
CA ALA A 16 -5.83 24.04 9.63
C ALA A 16 -4.36 23.60 9.76
N ALA A 17 -3.94 23.44 11.01
CA ALA A 17 -2.71 22.76 11.35
C ALA A 17 -2.78 21.31 10.87
N VAL A 18 -2.20 21.03 9.71
CA VAL A 18 -1.74 19.68 9.38
C VAL A 18 -0.24 19.71 9.64
N PRO A 19 0.27 19.01 10.66
CA PRO A 19 1.70 18.84 10.84
C PRO A 19 2.27 18.33 9.52
N GLY A 20 3.23 19.09 8.97
CA GLY A 20 4.10 18.62 7.89
C GLY A 20 4.90 17.43 8.39
N LEU A 21 4.25 16.27 8.40
CA LEU A 21 4.87 14.99 8.62
C LEU A 21 5.28 14.45 7.24
N LEU A 22 6.51 13.97 7.17
CA LEU A 22 7.20 13.39 6.03
C LEU A 22 7.87 14.37 5.05
N ALA A 23 8.74 15.22 5.59
CA ALA A 23 10.05 15.42 4.95
C ALA A 23 10.82 14.09 5.06
N GLY A 24 10.63 13.24 4.06
CA GLY A 24 11.18 11.89 4.02
C GLY A 24 10.89 11.20 2.70
N ALA A 25 10.88 11.95 1.58
CA ALA A 25 11.11 11.36 0.28
C ALA A 25 12.59 10.93 0.19
N GLY A 26 13.00 10.02 1.08
CA GLY A 26 14.12 9.15 0.78
C GLY A 26 13.74 8.47 -0.51
N THR A 27 14.67 8.42 -1.47
CA THR A 27 14.53 7.65 -2.70
C THR A 27 13.79 6.36 -2.40
N ALA A 28 12.52 6.26 -2.82
CA ALA A 28 11.72 5.07 -2.57
C ALA A 28 12.53 3.90 -3.13
N HIS A 29 13.08 3.07 -2.25
CA HIS A 29 13.74 1.83 -2.60
C HIS A 29 12.62 0.89 -3.06
N ALA A 30 12.03 1.19 -4.22
CA ALA A 30 11.00 0.35 -4.80
C ALA A 30 11.66 -0.98 -5.17
N ALA A 31 11.36 -2.01 -4.38
CA ALA A 31 11.83 -3.36 -4.62
C ALA A 31 10.76 -4.16 -5.39
N GLY A 32 11.23 -5.15 -6.14
CA GLY A 32 10.36 -6.18 -6.70
C GLY A 32 9.95 -7.18 -5.62
N LEU A 33 8.66 -7.44 -5.49
CA LEU A 33 8.11 -8.45 -4.61
C LEU A 33 7.92 -9.76 -5.37
N ASN A 34 8.34 -10.86 -4.73
CA ASN A 34 8.01 -12.20 -5.21
C ASN A 34 6.65 -12.60 -4.64
N VAL A 35 5.62 -12.58 -5.47
CA VAL A 35 4.23 -12.88 -5.07
C VAL A 35 3.90 -14.35 -5.37
N THR A 36 3.38 -15.05 -4.38
CA THR A 36 3.05 -16.48 -4.46
C THR A 36 1.62 -16.73 -3.96
N PRO A 37 0.68 -17.00 -4.87
CA PRO A 37 -0.66 -17.46 -4.51
C PRO A 37 -0.65 -18.98 -4.26
N VAL A 38 -1.24 -19.42 -3.15
CA VAL A 38 -1.31 -20.82 -2.73
C VAL A 38 -2.77 -21.20 -2.41
N PRO A 39 -3.38 -22.11 -3.19
CA PRO A 39 -4.67 -22.74 -2.86
C PRO A 39 -4.73 -23.33 -1.46
N GLN A 40 -5.84 -23.13 -0.75
CA GLN A 40 -6.16 -23.97 0.41
C GLN A 40 -6.77 -25.30 -0.03
N ILE A 41 -6.42 -26.38 0.66
CA ILE A 41 -6.92 -27.74 0.42
C ILE A 41 -8.46 -27.81 0.60
N THR A 42 -9.04 -26.90 1.40
CA THR A 42 -10.49 -26.84 1.64
C THR A 42 -11.28 -26.12 0.55
N GLY A 43 -10.63 -25.56 -0.48
CA GLY A 43 -11.30 -25.02 -1.68
C GLY A 43 -11.95 -23.63 -1.55
N ASP A 44 -12.04 -23.08 -0.33
CA ASP A 44 -12.76 -21.81 -0.09
C ASP A 44 -11.87 -20.54 -0.18
N GLY A 45 -10.59 -20.69 -0.50
CA GLY A 45 -9.65 -19.59 -0.35
C GLY A 45 -8.26 -19.80 -0.94
N ILE A 46 -7.55 -18.68 -1.12
CA ILE A 46 -6.14 -18.63 -1.49
C ILE A 46 -5.38 -17.75 -0.50
N TRP A 47 -4.18 -18.19 -0.15
CA TRP A 47 -3.19 -17.33 0.50
C TRP A 47 -2.35 -16.66 -0.57
N ILE A 48 -2.27 -15.33 -0.55
CA ILE A 48 -1.40 -14.56 -1.42
C ILE A 48 -0.28 -14.03 -0.52
N GLY A 49 0.86 -14.71 -0.55
CA GLY A 49 2.07 -14.28 0.16
C GLY A 49 3.00 -13.50 -0.74
N TRP A 50 3.81 -12.62 -0.15
CA TRP A 50 4.92 -11.99 -0.85
C TRP A 50 6.16 -11.85 0.01
N THR A 51 7.32 -11.76 -0.66
CA THR A 51 8.65 -11.63 -0.05
C THR A 51 9.53 -10.63 -0.82
N ALA A 52 10.72 -10.33 -0.28
CA ALA A 52 11.75 -9.47 -0.88
C ALA A 52 11.46 -7.96 -0.92
N GLY A 53 10.47 -7.49 -0.16
CA GLY A 53 10.22 -6.05 0.00
C GLY A 53 11.31 -5.31 0.79
N SER A 54 11.38 -4.00 0.61
CA SER A 54 12.45 -3.13 1.12
C SER A 54 12.27 -2.66 2.57
N GLY A 55 11.26 -3.14 3.28
CA GLY A 55 11.05 -2.84 4.70
C GLY A 55 9.60 -2.94 5.15
N ALA A 56 9.36 -2.49 6.38
CA ALA A 56 8.04 -2.59 6.98
C ALA A 56 7.12 -1.50 6.43
N THR A 57 5.97 -1.89 5.88
CA THR A 57 5.06 -1.00 5.15
C THR A 57 3.69 -1.64 4.99
N TRP A 58 2.66 -0.85 4.64
CA TRP A 58 1.38 -1.41 4.23
C TRP A 58 1.37 -1.70 2.74
N CYS A 59 0.78 -2.84 2.37
CA CYS A 59 0.63 -3.27 0.99
C CYS A 59 -0.81 -3.64 0.67
N THR A 60 -1.23 -3.32 -0.53
CA THR A 60 -2.52 -3.72 -1.11
C THR A 60 -2.27 -4.83 -2.12
N ALA A 61 -2.85 -6.00 -1.86
CA ALA A 61 -2.99 -7.08 -2.83
C ALA A 61 -4.33 -6.92 -3.56
N SER A 62 -4.32 -7.00 -4.88
CA SER A 62 -5.51 -6.77 -5.70
C SER A 62 -5.58 -7.67 -6.92
N SER A 63 -6.80 -7.94 -7.35
CA SER A 63 -7.16 -8.51 -8.65
C SER A 63 -8.43 -7.82 -9.16
N ASP A 64 -8.97 -8.24 -10.30
CA ASP A 64 -10.22 -7.69 -10.82
C ASP A 64 -11.46 -8.00 -9.96
N TRP A 65 -11.34 -8.97 -9.05
CA TRP A 65 -12.43 -9.45 -8.18
C TRP A 65 -12.14 -9.32 -6.67
N PHE A 66 -10.97 -8.80 -6.27
CA PHE A 66 -10.69 -8.50 -4.86
C PHE A 66 -9.69 -7.35 -4.67
N SER A 67 -9.74 -6.74 -3.49
CA SER A 67 -8.70 -5.84 -3.00
C SER A 67 -8.60 -5.99 -1.48
N SER A 68 -7.41 -6.31 -0.99
CA SER A 68 -7.16 -6.52 0.44
C SER A 68 -5.84 -5.91 0.85
N ARG A 69 -5.76 -5.39 2.08
CA ARG A 69 -4.58 -4.70 2.59
C ARG A 69 -3.96 -5.48 3.75
N ALA A 70 -2.64 -5.67 3.74
CA ALA A 70 -1.89 -6.29 4.83
C ALA A 70 -0.56 -5.58 5.06
N TYR A 71 -0.03 -5.77 6.27
CA TYR A 71 1.26 -5.23 6.65
C TYR A 71 2.39 -6.17 6.21
N GLN A 72 3.36 -5.61 5.50
CA GLN A 72 4.65 -6.22 5.24
C GLN A 72 5.57 -5.94 6.43
N ASN A 73 6.24 -6.97 6.93
CA ASN A 73 7.16 -6.85 8.05
C ASN A 73 8.51 -6.25 7.62
N ALA A 74 9.40 -6.02 8.59
CA ALA A 74 10.73 -5.44 8.33
C ALA A 74 11.64 -6.33 7.45
N THR A 75 11.33 -7.62 7.29
CA THR A 75 12.08 -8.54 6.42
C THR A 75 11.51 -8.60 5.00
N GLY A 76 10.54 -7.74 4.67
CA GLY A 76 9.94 -7.70 3.34
C GLY A 76 8.92 -8.82 3.08
N THR A 77 8.37 -9.43 4.14
CA THR A 77 7.38 -10.52 4.05
C THR A 77 5.99 -10.03 4.43
N GLY A 78 4.98 -10.40 3.64
CA GLY A 78 3.57 -10.13 3.94
C GLY A 78 2.64 -11.16 3.32
N GLY A 79 1.35 -11.06 3.62
CA GLY A 79 0.36 -11.90 2.98
C GLY A 79 -1.08 -11.57 3.35
N VAL A 80 -2.01 -12.00 2.49
CA VAL A 80 -3.45 -11.92 2.72
C VAL A 80 -4.10 -13.26 2.44
N PHE A 81 -5.16 -13.56 3.18
CA PHE A 81 -6.09 -14.61 2.83
C PHE A 81 -7.28 -14.00 2.11
N VAL A 82 -7.68 -14.60 0.98
CA VAL A 82 -8.81 -14.15 0.18
C VAL A 82 -9.76 -15.33 -0.03
N THR A 83 -11.05 -15.08 0.17
CA THR A 83 -12.12 -16.04 -0.08
C THR A 83 -12.87 -15.67 -1.36
N SER A 84 -13.79 -16.54 -1.80
CA SER A 84 -14.70 -16.25 -2.92
C SER A 84 -13.98 -16.02 -4.24
N ILE A 85 -12.92 -16.79 -4.50
CA ILE A 85 -12.16 -16.74 -5.75
C ILE A 85 -13.05 -17.23 -6.89
N PRO A 86 -13.17 -16.48 -8.01
CA PRO A 86 -13.88 -16.96 -9.16
C PRO A 86 -13.14 -18.15 -9.78
N LEU A 87 -13.86 -19.26 -9.92
CA LEU A 87 -13.34 -20.52 -10.44
C LEU A 87 -13.27 -20.53 -11.97
N ASN A 88 -12.44 -21.42 -12.50
CA ASN A 88 -12.29 -21.77 -13.90
C ASN A 88 -11.87 -20.59 -14.79
N ARG A 89 -11.03 -19.70 -14.25
CA ARG A 89 -10.47 -18.57 -15.01
C ARG A 89 -9.07 -18.19 -14.57
N VAL A 90 -8.34 -17.54 -15.47
CA VAL A 90 -7.09 -16.86 -15.12
C VAL A 90 -7.40 -15.58 -14.36
N SER A 91 -6.71 -15.38 -13.25
CA SER A 91 -6.70 -14.15 -12.45
C SER A 91 -5.30 -13.54 -12.43
N LEU A 92 -5.25 -12.23 -12.52
CA LEU A 92 -4.03 -11.44 -12.36
C LEU A 92 -3.95 -10.97 -10.91
N ILE A 93 -2.80 -11.06 -10.27
CA ILE A 93 -2.64 -10.61 -8.88
C ILE A 93 -1.52 -9.60 -8.81
N ASP A 94 -1.83 -8.41 -8.33
CA ASP A 94 -0.88 -7.34 -8.07
C ASP A 94 -0.72 -7.13 -6.57
N VAL A 95 0.49 -6.83 -6.13
CA VAL A 95 0.76 -6.33 -4.78
C VAL A 95 1.48 -5.00 -4.92
N LYS A 96 0.97 -3.95 -4.28
CA LYS A 96 1.57 -2.61 -4.26
C LYS A 96 1.67 -2.10 -2.84
N CYS A 97 2.86 -1.68 -2.44
CA CYS A 97 3.15 -1.18 -1.10
C CYS A 97 3.33 0.33 -1.07
N ASP A 98 3.06 0.95 0.08
CA ASP A 98 3.14 2.41 0.25
C ASP A 98 4.58 2.95 0.11
N ASN A 99 5.58 2.08 0.25
CA ASN A 99 7.01 2.40 0.03
C ASN A 99 7.44 2.24 -1.44
N GLY A 100 6.51 1.89 -2.34
CA GLY A 100 6.78 1.68 -3.77
C GLY A 100 7.16 0.26 -4.15
N ASP A 101 7.24 -0.69 -3.21
CA ASP A 101 7.47 -2.10 -3.56
C ASP A 101 6.28 -2.63 -4.37
N THR A 102 6.56 -3.41 -5.41
CA THR A 102 5.51 -3.99 -6.26
C THR A 102 5.83 -5.41 -6.68
N GLY A 103 4.79 -6.24 -6.83
CA GLY A 103 4.91 -7.57 -7.39
C GLY A 103 3.67 -7.94 -8.17
N HIS A 104 3.83 -8.89 -9.09
CA HIS A 104 2.79 -9.26 -10.03
C HIS A 104 2.83 -10.75 -10.33
N VAL A 105 1.64 -11.36 -10.41
CA VAL A 105 1.42 -12.72 -10.92
C VAL A 105 0.60 -12.59 -12.20
N PRO A 106 1.20 -12.86 -13.38
CA PRO A 106 0.55 -12.65 -14.67
C PRO A 106 -0.50 -13.71 -15.03
N GLY A 107 -0.66 -14.73 -14.19
CA GLY A 107 -1.71 -15.72 -14.38
C GLY A 107 -1.74 -16.74 -13.26
N PHE A 108 -2.79 -16.67 -12.44
CA PHE A 108 -3.15 -17.67 -11.47
C PHE A 108 -4.48 -18.30 -11.88
N TRP A 109 -4.49 -19.61 -12.15
CA TRP A 109 -5.70 -20.36 -12.44
C TRP A 109 -6.20 -21.01 -11.17
N TYR A 110 -7.50 -20.84 -10.89
CA TYR A 110 -8.20 -21.45 -9.76
C TYR A 110 -9.52 -22.03 -10.23
#